data_AF-A0A0C3A283-F1
#
_entry.id   AF-A0A0C3A283-F1
#
_cell.length_a   1.000
_cell.length_b   1.000
_cell.length_c   1.000
_cell.angle_alpha   90.00
_cell.angle_beta   90.00
_cell.angle_gamma   90.00
#
_symmetry.space_group_name_H-M   'P 1'
#
loop_
_entity.id
_entity.type
_entity.pdbx_description
1 polymer ?
#
loop_
_entity_poly.entity_id
_entity_poly.type
_entity_poly.pdbx_seq_one_letter_code
_entity_poly.pdbx_strand_id
1 'polypeptide(L)'
;DDGVDAKARRAVRTSNFTQQTNAVDVNKHMMAYIEENLKIRSQPLDSATSSKDKGAEDDFTLSERWKTEKKAEVEEGSVTASLAMLTCIPEVDLGMDARLKNIEETEKAKRQVTDERKERKKVVENDEEHLVATRFYRPYIKQKSDAEIMRNAKLEAMGISPPEQRQHRNDRPQMATDDMVLERFKKRMRR
;
A
#
# COMPACT_ATOMS: atom_id res chain seq x y z
N ASP A 1 -7.02 -24.43 -23.27
CA ASP A 1 -6.83 -23.26 -22.38
C ASP A 1 -7.08 -23.61 -20.91
N ASP A 2 -7.75 -24.74 -20.63
CA ASP A 2 -8.25 -25.13 -19.31
C ASP A 2 -7.17 -25.46 -18.26
N GLY A 3 -5.96 -25.79 -18.70
CA GLY A 3 -4.86 -26.17 -17.81
C GLY A 3 -4.20 -24.98 -17.09
N VAL A 4 -4.22 -23.80 -17.69
CA VAL A 4 -3.61 -22.59 -17.10
C VAL A 4 -4.55 -22.03 -16.03
N ASP A 5 -5.84 -22.01 -16.32
CA ASP A 5 -6.88 -21.52 -15.41
C ASP A 5 -7.00 -22.42 -14.16
N ALA A 6 -6.93 -23.74 -14.33
CA ALA A 6 -6.90 -24.67 -13.21
C ALA A 6 -5.67 -24.48 -12.30
N LYS A 7 -4.52 -24.09 -12.88
CA LYS A 7 -3.28 -23.84 -12.13
C LYS A 7 -3.33 -22.52 -11.37
N ALA A 8 -3.93 -21.48 -11.96
CA ALA A 8 -4.19 -20.20 -11.30
C ALA A 8 -5.11 -20.37 -10.09
N ARG A 9 -6.23 -21.09 -10.25
CA ARG A 9 -7.16 -21.40 -9.14
C ARG A 9 -6.49 -22.19 -8.00
N ARG A 10 -5.54 -23.07 -8.31
CA ARG A 10 -4.79 -23.82 -7.30
C ARG A 10 -3.78 -22.94 -6.54
N ALA A 11 -3.12 -22.01 -7.23
CA ALA A 11 -2.20 -21.06 -6.61
C ALA A 11 -2.92 -20.07 -5.69
N VAL A 12 -4.10 -19.61 -6.11
CA VAL A 12 -5.03 -18.83 -5.28
C VAL A 12 -5.39 -19.61 -4.01
N ARG A 13 -5.65 -20.92 -4.10
CA ARG A 13 -6.00 -21.75 -2.94
C ARG A 13 -4.86 -21.98 -1.93
N THR A 14 -3.60 -21.74 -2.30
CA THR A 14 -2.42 -21.84 -1.42
C THR A 14 -1.84 -20.45 -1.15
N SER A 15 -2.62 -19.58 -0.54
CA SER A 15 -2.16 -18.24 -0.17
C SER A 15 -1.20 -18.30 1.01
N ASN A 16 0.04 -17.82 0.85
CA ASN A 16 0.97 -17.56 1.95
C ASN A 16 0.71 -16.20 2.63
N PHE A 17 -0.38 -15.52 2.28
CA PHE A 17 -0.70 -14.20 2.79
C PHE A 17 -1.42 -14.33 4.12
N THR A 18 -0.81 -13.85 5.21
CA THR A 18 -1.43 -13.82 6.54
C THR A 18 -2.56 -12.79 6.55
N GLN A 19 -3.81 -13.25 6.61
CA GLN A 19 -4.95 -12.36 6.86
C GLN A 19 -5.05 -12.13 8.38
N GLN A 20 -4.83 -10.90 8.83
CA GLN A 20 -5.17 -10.49 10.19
C GLN A 20 -6.65 -10.09 10.20
N THR A 21 -7.55 -11.06 10.29
CA THR A 21 -9.00 -10.76 10.25
C THR A 21 -9.52 -10.50 11.65
N ASN A 22 -9.67 -9.23 12.01
CA ASN A 22 -10.67 -8.85 13.01
C ASN A 22 -11.93 -8.39 12.26
N ALA A 23 -12.55 -9.33 11.55
CA ALA A 23 -13.77 -9.07 10.80
C ALA A 23 -14.91 -8.82 11.79
N VAL A 24 -15.48 -7.62 11.75
CA VAL A 24 -16.61 -7.26 12.60
C VAL A 24 -17.89 -7.84 11.98
N ASP A 25 -18.59 -8.70 12.71
CA ASP A 25 -19.88 -9.25 12.30
C ASP A 25 -20.97 -8.17 12.37
N VAL A 26 -21.30 -7.58 11.21
CA VAL A 26 -22.34 -6.56 11.06
C VAL A 26 -23.72 -7.07 11.51
N ASN A 27 -23.99 -8.37 11.33
CA ASN A 27 -25.29 -8.96 11.64
C ASN A 27 -25.54 -8.97 13.15
N LYS A 28 -24.49 -9.15 13.96
CA LYS A 28 -24.56 -9.09 15.43
C LYS A 28 -25.07 -7.73 15.93
N HIS A 29 -24.54 -6.64 15.38
CA HIS A 29 -24.95 -5.28 15.76
C HIS A 29 -26.36 -4.94 15.26
N MET A 30 -26.72 -5.41 14.06
CA MET A 30 -28.08 -5.26 13.53
C MET A 30 -29.11 -5.98 14.40
N MET A 31 -28.82 -7.21 14.84
CA MET A 31 -29.69 -7.96 15.75
C MET A 31 -29.81 -7.28 17.11
N ALA A 32 -28.71 -6.77 17.69
CA ALA A 32 -28.73 -6.02 18.95
C ALA A 32 -29.61 -4.76 18.86
N TYR A 33 -29.53 -4.03 17.74
CA TYR A 33 -30.39 -2.86 17.50
C TYR A 33 -31.86 -3.24 17.38
N ILE A 34 -32.19 -4.33 16.68
CA ILE A 34 -33.55 -4.84 16.56
C ILE A 34 -34.09 -5.21 17.95
N GLU A 35 -33.31 -5.93 18.76
CA GLU A 35 -33.69 -6.32 20.13
C GLU A 35 -33.94 -5.10 21.03
N GLU A 36 -33.08 -4.08 20.97
CA GLU A 36 -33.25 -2.85 21.74
C GLU A 36 -34.52 -2.10 21.34
N ASN A 37 -34.77 -1.95 20.04
CA ASN A 37 -35.98 -1.29 19.54
C ASN A 37 -37.25 -2.10 19.84
N LEU A 38 -37.18 -3.44 19.78
CA LEU A 38 -38.29 -4.29 20.20
C LEU A 38 -38.56 -4.16 21.71
N LYS A 39 -37.53 -4.01 22.53
CA LYS A 39 -37.65 -3.81 23.98
C LYS A 39 -38.22 -2.45 24.36
N ILE A 40 -37.87 -1.40 23.63
CA ILE A 40 -38.45 -0.05 23.81
C ILE A 40 -39.94 -0.07 23.41
N ARG A 41 -40.28 -0.75 22.31
CA ARG A 41 -41.66 -0.85 21.81
C ARG A 41 -42.53 -1.83 22.60
N SER A 42 -41.93 -2.80 23.28
CA SER A 42 -42.64 -3.76 24.13
C SER A 42 -42.87 -3.26 25.56
N GLN A 43 -42.30 -2.10 25.94
CA GLN A 43 -42.73 -1.44 27.17
C GLN A 43 -44.20 -1.00 27.00
N PRO A 44 -45.13 -1.48 27.85
CA PRO A 44 -46.51 -1.03 27.81
C PRO A 44 -46.58 0.47 28.13
N LEU A 45 -47.45 1.17 27.43
CA LEU A 45 -47.78 2.59 27.66
C LEU A 45 -48.60 2.77 28.96
N ASP A 46 -48.16 2.17 30.07
CA ASP A 46 -48.80 2.27 31.37
C ASP A 46 -47.90 3.03 32.34
N SER A 47 -47.77 4.34 32.10
CA SER A 47 -47.52 5.31 33.17
C SER A 47 -48.23 6.65 32.90
N ALA A 48 -49.36 6.61 32.20
CA ALA A 48 -50.38 7.62 32.39
C ALA A 48 -51.15 7.28 33.67
N THR A 49 -51.22 8.24 34.60
CA THR A 49 -52.03 8.24 35.84
C THR A 49 -51.43 7.59 37.09
N SER A 50 -50.44 8.26 37.68
CA SER A 50 -50.41 8.40 39.15
C SER A 50 -50.45 9.88 39.50
N SER A 51 -51.64 10.32 39.90
CA SER A 51 -51.93 11.59 40.56
C SER A 51 -50.86 11.99 41.57
N LYS A 52 -50.12 13.06 41.30
CA LYS A 52 -49.39 13.82 42.32
C LYS A 52 -50.05 15.17 42.45
N ASP A 53 -50.50 15.44 43.66
CA ASP A 53 -51.11 16.69 44.10
C ASP A 53 -50.31 17.90 43.58
N LYS A 54 -51.02 18.85 42.98
CA LYS A 54 -50.49 20.15 42.58
C LYS A 54 -50.33 21.02 43.84
N GLY A 55 -49.30 20.71 44.63
CA GLY A 55 -48.85 21.56 45.73
C GLY A 55 -47.73 22.48 45.25
N ALA A 56 -48.00 23.79 45.22
CA ALA A 56 -47.08 24.91 45.48
C ALA A 56 -45.62 24.86 44.92
N GLU A 57 -45.36 24.18 43.80
CA GLU A 57 -44.03 24.07 43.17
C GLU A 57 -44.01 24.58 41.70
N ASP A 58 -45.09 25.20 41.23
CA ASP A 58 -45.14 25.74 39.86
C ASP A 58 -44.41 27.10 39.73
N ASP A 59 -44.14 27.80 40.84
CA ASP A 59 -43.52 29.15 40.84
C ASP A 59 -42.00 29.14 40.59
N PHE A 60 -41.35 27.97 40.57
CA PHE A 60 -39.93 27.81 40.21
C PHE A 60 -39.73 27.30 38.78
N THR A 61 -40.80 27.11 38.01
CA THR A 61 -40.67 26.71 36.60
C THR A 61 -40.32 27.93 35.75
N LEU A 62 -39.06 27.99 35.26
CA LEU A 62 -38.63 29.00 34.28
C LEU A 62 -39.61 29.00 33.08
N SER A 63 -40.20 30.16 32.81
CA SER A 63 -41.14 30.35 31.69
C SER A 63 -40.53 29.81 30.40
N GLU A 64 -41.34 29.15 29.55
CA GLU A 64 -40.87 28.49 28.31
C GLU A 64 -40.04 29.38 27.38
N ARG A 65 -40.31 30.69 27.39
CA ARG A 65 -39.53 31.76 26.73
C ARG A 65 -38.04 31.84 27.12
N TRP A 66 -37.66 31.25 28.26
CA TRP A 66 -36.29 31.19 28.79
C TRP A 66 -35.72 29.78 28.76
N LYS A 67 -36.51 28.79 28.35
CA LYS A 67 -35.96 27.49 27.96
C LYS A 67 -35.28 27.71 26.63
N THR A 68 -33.97 27.91 26.66
CA THR A 68 -33.16 27.78 25.46
C THR A 68 -33.49 26.40 24.92
N GLU A 69 -34.16 26.33 23.75
CA GLU A 69 -34.18 25.08 23.01
C GLU A 69 -32.74 24.59 22.99
N LYS A 70 -32.50 23.37 23.44
CA LYS A 70 -31.20 22.71 23.31
C LYS A 70 -30.94 22.61 21.81
N LYS A 71 -30.48 23.71 21.23
CA LYS A 71 -30.16 23.87 19.82
C LYS A 71 -28.95 22.99 19.63
N ALA A 72 -29.24 21.81 19.09
CA ALA A 72 -28.33 20.81 18.59
C ALA A 72 -27.26 20.38 19.61
N GLU A 73 -27.30 19.10 19.92
CA GLU A 73 -26.13 18.24 20.06
C GLU A 73 -25.06 18.63 19.00
N VAL A 74 -24.28 19.67 19.29
CA VAL A 74 -23.13 20.05 18.49
C VAL A 74 -21.93 19.40 19.18
N GLU A 75 -21.29 18.52 18.41
CA GLU A 75 -19.92 18.03 18.58
C GLU A 75 -19.67 16.66 19.23
N GLU A 76 -20.67 15.80 19.40
CA GLU A 76 -20.38 14.34 19.45
C GLU A 76 -20.21 13.75 18.04
N GLY A 77 -20.62 14.48 16.99
CA GLY A 77 -20.57 14.02 15.60
C GLY A 77 -19.19 14.02 14.93
N SER A 78 -18.14 14.58 15.53
CA SER A 78 -16.77 14.51 14.98
C SER A 78 -16.03 13.29 15.52
N VAL A 79 -16.06 13.08 16.84
CA VAL A 79 -15.35 11.96 17.47
C VAL A 79 -16.07 10.63 17.20
N THR A 80 -17.41 10.58 17.26
CA THR A 80 -18.14 9.34 16.95
C THR A 80 -18.13 9.03 15.45
N ALA A 81 -18.19 10.05 14.57
CA ALA A 81 -18.10 9.81 13.12
C ALA A 81 -16.68 9.49 12.66
N SER A 82 -15.64 10.10 13.25
CA SER A 82 -14.25 9.72 12.96
C SER A 82 -13.92 8.35 13.54
N LEU A 83 -14.41 8.02 14.75
CA LEU A 83 -14.33 6.68 15.30
C LEU A 83 -15.07 5.69 14.40
N ALA A 84 -16.26 6.03 13.90
CA ALA A 84 -16.98 5.21 12.93
C ALA A 84 -16.23 5.12 11.59
N MET A 85 -15.63 6.18 11.08
CA MET A 85 -14.80 6.09 9.86
C MET A 85 -13.53 5.28 10.08
N LEU A 86 -13.01 5.19 11.31
CA LEU A 86 -11.83 4.39 11.66
C LEU A 86 -12.18 2.93 11.98
N THR A 87 -13.36 2.67 12.56
CA THR A 87 -13.81 1.33 13.00
C THR A 87 -14.82 0.67 12.06
N CYS A 88 -15.55 1.47 11.28
CA CYS A 88 -16.58 1.01 10.35
C CYS A 88 -16.10 0.96 8.89
N ILE A 89 -14.79 1.07 8.58
CA ILE A 89 -14.34 0.67 7.24
C ILE A 89 -14.63 -0.83 7.14
N PRO A 90 -15.65 -1.24 6.39
CA PRO A 90 -15.90 -2.65 6.24
C PRO A 90 -14.78 -3.17 5.33
N GLU A 91 -13.98 -4.10 5.84
CA GLU A 91 -13.00 -4.79 5.01
C GLU A 91 -13.74 -5.63 3.96
N VAL A 92 -13.89 -5.08 2.76
CA VAL A 92 -14.38 -5.83 1.61
C VAL A 92 -13.17 -6.54 1.01
N ASP A 93 -13.03 -7.85 1.25
CA ASP A 93 -12.00 -8.64 0.58
C ASP A 93 -12.35 -8.73 -0.92
N LEU A 94 -11.64 -7.93 -1.72
CA LEU A 94 -11.75 -7.90 -3.19
C LEU A 94 -11.26 -9.21 -3.83
N GLY A 95 -10.77 -10.16 -3.04
CA GLY A 95 -10.29 -11.45 -3.47
C GLY A 95 -8.82 -11.42 -3.90
N MET A 96 -8.27 -12.61 -4.10
CA MET A 96 -6.87 -12.78 -4.50
C MET A 96 -6.61 -12.34 -5.93
N ASP A 97 -7.58 -12.44 -6.83
CA ASP A 97 -7.39 -12.06 -8.24
C ASP A 97 -7.17 -10.55 -8.40
N ALA A 98 -7.93 -9.72 -7.68
CA ALA A 98 -7.72 -8.28 -7.64
C ALA A 98 -6.34 -7.93 -7.06
N ARG A 99 -5.91 -8.65 -6.02
CA ARG A 99 -4.58 -8.49 -5.43
C ARG A 99 -3.46 -8.87 -6.41
N LEU A 100 -3.59 -9.99 -7.10
CA LEU A 100 -2.62 -10.44 -8.10
C LEU A 100 -2.51 -9.45 -9.26
N LYS A 101 -3.64 -8.92 -9.74
CA LYS A 101 -3.67 -7.88 -10.77
C LYS A 101 -2.93 -6.62 -10.32
N ASN A 102 -3.14 -6.16 -9.08
CA ASN A 102 -2.42 -5.01 -8.54
C ASN A 102 -0.91 -5.26 -8.40
N ILE A 103 -0.52 -6.49 -8.02
CA ILE A 103 0.89 -6.87 -7.94
C ILE A 103 1.51 -6.83 -9.35
N GLU A 104 0.85 -7.40 -10.35
CA GLU A 104 1.31 -7.39 -11.74
C GLU A 104 1.45 -5.96 -12.30
N GLU A 105 0.44 -5.11 -12.07
CA GLU A 105 0.44 -3.72 -12.53
C GLU A 105 1.57 -2.90 -11.88
N THR A 106 1.76 -3.06 -10.56
CA THR A 106 2.81 -2.35 -9.83
C THR A 106 4.21 -2.88 -10.16
N GLU A 107 4.39 -4.18 -10.41
CA GLU A 107 5.64 -4.75 -10.90
C GLU A 107 5.99 -4.23 -12.29
N LYS A 108 5.01 -4.17 -13.21
CA LYS A 108 5.19 -3.64 -14.56
C LYS A 108 5.59 -2.17 -14.54
N ALA A 109 4.89 -1.35 -13.75
CA ALA A 109 5.21 0.07 -13.60
C ALA A 109 6.61 0.27 -13.00
N LYS A 110 6.98 -0.51 -11.97
CA LYS A 110 8.32 -0.46 -11.37
C LYS A 110 9.40 -0.82 -12.40
N ARG A 111 9.17 -1.86 -13.20
CA ARG A 111 10.09 -2.27 -14.26
C ARG A 111 10.30 -1.15 -15.28
N GLN A 112 9.22 -0.53 -15.77
CA GLN A 112 9.29 0.59 -16.70
C GLN A 112 10.12 1.75 -16.15
N VAL A 113 9.88 2.17 -14.91
CA VAL A 113 10.66 3.26 -14.27
C VAL A 113 12.15 2.90 -14.15
N THR A 114 12.46 1.66 -13.80
CA THR A 114 13.87 1.22 -13.71
C THR A 114 14.55 1.15 -15.07
N ASP A 115 13.83 0.72 -16.10
CA ASP A 115 14.37 0.61 -17.46
C ASP A 115 14.56 2.00 -18.06
N GLU A 116 13.59 2.91 -17.90
CA GLU A 116 13.72 4.31 -18.30
C GLU A 116 14.91 5.00 -17.60
N ARG A 117 15.09 4.76 -16.30
CA ARG A 117 16.25 5.29 -15.55
C ARG A 117 17.58 4.75 -16.10
N LYS A 118 17.63 3.48 -16.52
CA LYS A 118 18.82 2.88 -17.13
C LYS A 118 19.08 3.43 -18.54
N GLU A 119 18.03 3.59 -19.34
CA GLU A 119 18.13 4.19 -20.68
C GLU A 119 18.65 5.63 -20.61
N ARG A 120 18.10 6.45 -19.70
CA ARG A 120 18.61 7.80 -19.44
C ARG A 120 20.08 7.81 -19.02
N LYS A 121 20.53 6.84 -18.21
CA LYS A 121 21.96 6.73 -17.82
C LYS A 121 22.85 6.38 -19.02
N LYS A 122 22.43 5.43 -19.87
CA LYS A 122 23.20 5.01 -21.07
C LYS A 122 23.38 6.14 -22.10
N VAL A 123 22.38 7.00 -22.26
CA VAL A 123 22.44 8.13 -23.20
C VAL A 123 23.44 9.20 -22.73
N VAL A 124 23.59 9.39 -21.41
CA VAL A 124 24.49 10.41 -20.84
C VAL A 124 25.95 9.92 -20.76
N GLU A 125 26.19 8.63 -20.56
CA GLU A 125 27.51 8.06 -20.25
C GLU A 125 28.51 8.08 -21.44
N ASN A 126 28.04 8.11 -22.69
CA ASN A 126 28.94 7.98 -23.86
C ASN A 126 29.45 9.30 -24.46
N ASP A 127 28.63 10.35 -24.54
CA ASP A 127 29.02 11.54 -25.32
C ASP A 127 29.34 12.76 -24.46
N GLU A 128 28.67 12.96 -23.33
CA GLU A 128 28.77 14.22 -22.57
C GLU A 128 29.71 14.15 -21.36
N GLU A 129 29.84 13.00 -20.69
CA GLU A 129 30.69 12.90 -19.49
C GLU A 129 32.17 13.16 -19.79
N HIS A 130 32.66 12.68 -20.94
CA HIS A 130 34.00 12.95 -21.42
C HIS A 130 34.21 14.45 -21.75
N LEU A 131 33.19 15.12 -22.30
CA LEU A 131 33.22 16.54 -22.63
C LEU A 131 33.06 17.46 -21.40
N VAL A 132 32.32 17.02 -20.38
CA VAL A 132 32.19 17.74 -19.10
C VAL A 132 33.46 17.62 -18.28
N ALA A 133 34.12 16.46 -18.29
CA ALA A 133 35.40 16.26 -17.62
C ALA A 133 36.55 17.11 -18.21
N THR A 134 36.50 17.45 -19.50
CA THR A 134 37.46 18.39 -20.11
C THR A 134 37.15 19.85 -19.79
N ARG A 135 35.88 20.21 -19.60
CA ARG A 135 35.45 21.58 -19.22
C ARG A 135 35.63 21.88 -17.74
N PHE A 136 35.37 20.92 -16.87
CA PHE A 136 35.49 21.05 -15.43
C PHE A 136 36.46 20.00 -14.88
N TYR A 137 37.55 20.46 -14.28
CA TYR A 137 38.53 19.57 -13.66
C TYR A 137 37.86 18.75 -12.54
N ARG A 138 37.75 17.44 -12.74
CA ARG A 138 37.21 16.47 -11.77
C ARG A 138 38.33 15.53 -11.30
N PRO A 139 38.84 15.67 -10.06
CA PRO A 139 40.02 14.92 -9.60
C PRO A 139 39.80 13.41 -9.46
N TYR A 140 38.55 12.94 -9.39
CA TYR A 140 38.22 11.52 -9.22
C TYR A 140 37.83 10.81 -10.53
N ILE A 141 37.74 11.52 -11.66
CA ILE A 141 37.49 10.90 -12.96
C ILE A 141 38.83 10.62 -13.62
N LYS A 142 39.18 9.33 -13.73
CA LYS A 142 40.35 8.90 -14.50
C LYS A 142 39.93 8.79 -15.97
N GLN A 143 40.40 9.70 -16.81
CA GLN A 143 40.30 9.54 -18.27
C GLN A 143 41.05 8.26 -18.67
N LYS A 144 40.46 7.43 -19.53
CA LYS A 144 41.12 6.23 -20.07
C LYS A 144 42.30 6.67 -20.94
N SER A 145 43.43 5.98 -20.83
CA SER A 145 44.58 6.24 -21.71
C SER A 145 44.27 5.78 -23.13
N ASP A 146 44.76 6.48 -24.16
CA ASP A 146 44.64 6.07 -25.58
C ASP A 146 45.07 4.62 -25.82
N ALA A 147 46.08 4.13 -25.09
CA ALA A 147 46.52 2.73 -25.16
C ALA A 147 45.45 1.74 -24.66
N GLU A 148 44.70 2.12 -23.62
CA GLU A 148 43.60 1.33 -23.07
C GLU A 148 42.39 1.33 -24.02
N ILE A 149 42.10 2.48 -24.64
CA ILE A 149 41.03 2.61 -25.64
C ILE A 149 41.32 1.72 -26.84
N MET A 150 42.54 1.75 -27.38
CA MET A 150 42.96 0.92 -28.50
C MET A 150 42.96 -0.58 -28.17
N ARG A 151 43.34 -0.95 -26.95
CA ARG A 151 43.27 -2.33 -26.47
C ARG A 151 41.82 -2.82 -26.38
N ASN A 152 40.91 -1.99 -25.87
CA ASN A 152 39.50 -2.34 -25.74
C ASN A 152 38.83 -2.45 -27.12
N ALA A 153 39.09 -1.51 -28.03
CA ALA A 153 38.60 -1.58 -29.42
C ALA A 153 39.09 -2.85 -30.14
N LYS A 154 40.34 -3.27 -29.90
CA LYS A 154 40.88 -4.53 -30.43
C LYS A 154 40.18 -5.77 -29.85
N LEU A 155 39.82 -5.76 -28.57
CA LEU A 155 39.06 -6.86 -27.94
C LEU A 155 37.63 -6.95 -28.48
N GLU A 156 36.98 -5.80 -28.64
CA GLU A 156 35.63 -5.70 -29.20
C GLU A 156 35.59 -6.16 -30.66
N ALA A 157 36.59 -5.80 -31.46
CA ALA A 157 36.77 -6.33 -32.82
C ALA A 157 36.99 -7.85 -32.87
N MET A 158 37.51 -8.46 -31.80
CA MET A 158 37.63 -9.91 -31.65
C MET A 158 36.37 -10.57 -31.06
N GLY A 159 35.28 -9.82 -30.85
CA GLY A 159 34.02 -10.30 -30.28
C GLY A 159 34.10 -10.59 -28.77
N ILE A 160 35.13 -10.09 -28.09
CA ILE A 160 35.33 -10.25 -26.65
C ILE A 160 34.91 -8.93 -26.00
N SER A 161 33.87 -8.97 -25.17
CA SER A 161 33.44 -7.80 -24.40
C SER A 161 34.62 -7.27 -23.58
N PRO A 162 34.93 -5.96 -23.64
CA PRO A 162 35.94 -5.35 -22.77
C PRO A 162 35.63 -5.65 -21.30
N PRO A 163 36.65 -5.80 -20.43
CA PRO A 163 36.41 -5.94 -19.00
C PRO A 163 35.71 -4.69 -18.49
N GLU A 164 34.48 -4.84 -17.97
CA GLU A 164 33.78 -3.76 -17.27
C GLU A 164 34.69 -3.24 -16.16
N GLN A 165 35.06 -1.96 -16.25
CA GLN A 165 35.68 -1.25 -15.14
C GLN A 165 34.74 -1.42 -13.96
N ARG A 166 35.25 -1.96 -12.85
CA ARG A 166 34.48 -2.26 -11.64
C ARG A 166 33.72 -1.00 -11.20
N GLN A 167 32.47 -0.89 -11.66
CA GLN A 167 31.54 0.12 -11.18
C GLN A 167 31.39 -0.10 -9.69
N HIS A 168 31.33 1.00 -8.95
CA HIS A 168 31.30 1.01 -7.50
C HIS A 168 30.27 -0.01 -6.99
N ARG A 169 30.66 -0.77 -5.96
CA ARG A 169 29.99 -1.95 -5.36
C ARG A 169 28.54 -1.72 -4.86
N ASN A 170 27.94 -0.57 -5.16
CA ASN A 170 26.66 -0.10 -4.64
C ASN A 170 25.49 -0.33 -5.61
N ASP A 171 25.74 -0.53 -6.91
CA ASP A 171 24.69 -0.85 -7.90
C ASP A 171 24.50 -2.37 -8.00
N ARG A 172 24.24 -3.05 -6.89
CA ARG A 172 23.80 -4.45 -6.96
C ARG A 172 22.37 -4.45 -7.50
N PRO A 173 22.09 -5.00 -8.69
CA PRO A 173 20.74 -5.02 -9.22
C PRO A 173 19.84 -5.77 -8.24
N GLN A 174 18.65 -5.23 -7.98
CA GLN A 174 17.60 -5.98 -7.29
C GLN A 174 17.23 -7.17 -8.20
N MET A 175 17.79 -8.33 -7.91
CA MET A 175 17.47 -9.58 -8.59
C MET A 175 16.17 -10.13 -8.01
N ALA A 176 15.37 -10.75 -8.86
CA ALA A 176 14.19 -11.50 -8.41
C ALA A 176 14.60 -12.67 -7.50
N THR A 177 13.68 -13.15 -6.68
CA THR A 177 13.94 -14.19 -5.68
C THR A 177 14.39 -15.51 -6.31
N ASP A 178 13.83 -15.86 -7.46
CA ASP A 178 14.20 -17.03 -8.27
C ASP A 178 15.61 -16.89 -8.88
N ASP A 179 15.96 -15.72 -9.41
CA ASP A 179 17.30 -15.39 -9.89
C ASP A 179 18.35 -15.54 -8.78
N MET A 180 18.02 -15.12 -7.54
CA MET A 180 18.88 -15.33 -6.38
C MET A 180 19.07 -16.81 -6.03
N VAL A 181 18.02 -17.63 -6.16
CA VAL A 181 18.09 -19.09 -5.92
C VAL A 181 18.92 -19.76 -7.02
N LEU A 182 18.72 -19.37 -8.27
CA LEU A 182 19.48 -19.86 -9.42
C LEU A 182 20.98 -19.52 -9.31
N GLU A 183 21.32 -18.29 -8.92
CA GLU A 183 22.73 -17.91 -8.67
C GLU A 183 23.36 -18.75 -7.57
N ARG A 184 22.65 -18.98 -6.44
CA ARG A 184 23.16 -19.81 -5.35
C ARG A 184 23.39 -21.25 -5.81
N PHE A 185 22.47 -21.79 -6.59
CA PHE A 185 22.60 -23.12 -7.18
C PHE A 185 23.79 -23.22 -8.13
N LYS A 186 23.91 -22.28 -9.08
CA LYS A 186 25.06 -22.20 -10.01
C LYS A 186 26.37 -22.05 -9.26
N LYS A 187 26.42 -21.23 -8.20
CA LYS A 187 27.61 -21.02 -7.38
C LYS A 187 28.02 -22.28 -6.61
N ARG A 188 27.06 -23.13 -6.23
CA ARG A 188 27.31 -24.43 -5.60
C ARG A 188 27.82 -25.47 -6.61
N MET A 189 27.33 -25.43 -7.85
CA MET A 189 27.79 -26.28 -8.96
C MET A 189 29.14 -25.87 -9.54
N ARG A 190 29.57 -24.61 -9.31
CA ARG A 190 30.86 -24.06 -9.74
C ARG A 190 31.96 -24.19 -8.68
N ARG A 191 31.82 -25.14 -7.76
CA ARG A 191 32.86 -25.56 -6.81
C ARG A 191 33.38 -26.93 -7.22
#